data_AF-A0A2N2PUV2-F1
#
_entry.id   AF-A0A2N2PUV2-F1
#
_cell.length_a   1.000
_cell.length_b   1.000
_cell.length_c   1.000
_cell.angle_alpha   90.00
_cell.angle_beta   90.00
_cell.angle_gamma   90.00
#
_symmetry.space_group_name_H-M   'P 1'
#
loop_
_entity.id
_entity.type
_entity.pdbx_description
1 polymer ?
#
loop_
_entity_poly.entity_id
_entity_poly.type
_entity_poly.pdbx_seq_one_letter_code
_entity_poly.pdbx_strand_id
1 'polypeptide(L)'
;MARETQSAWRHTAPIHHGANRALQGDVIRVRLPACEIEPGEGGEAGERLLQLIHFGHFSPVPPGEWLVNCGPVIKLPNPVPEPAGLGLVGLALRRRFRVMSRNRMDTEVEGIIRNRKQRWAKFYDWNEPPTHMLFIRFSENTTARPLPHPDRKQARIEWAWNQYLAQREQAAWLEDDAIPYLSVYSGTEIFAEAFGCQVHRSEDDMPFALPRISKATEVSGLRVPDLDTPCLRILFEIADELRARGGSHAALGMVDIQTPMDVAALIWEKTAFYVAMLDQPESVRELAAKVQQLVTAFLDEWFSRYGADFVAHCPDYYLPKGITLSADEVGAVGPDIFEEFFLPELSDLSHRYDGIGIHCCANARHQWGHFKRVPALRLLNLVQPAEVVRDAYPYFASHVPQMHSWCGDSDPRDWQASLPAQSRVVLPVSADTRENALRLSVDLREVIARRKT
;
A
#
# COMPACT_ATOMS: atom_id res chain seq x y z
N MET A 1 -34.71 15.20 -53.18
CA MET A 1 -35.87 14.36 -53.56
C MET A 1 -35.90 13.19 -52.58
N ALA A 2 -36.61 13.32 -51.46
CA ALA A 2 -38.01 12.86 -51.25
C ALA A 2 -38.13 11.33 -51.42
N ARG A 3 -38.72 10.53 -50.53
CA ARG A 3 -39.43 10.65 -49.23
C ARG A 3 -39.60 9.20 -48.70
N GLU A 4 -39.41 8.93 -47.40
CA GLU A 4 -40.43 8.54 -46.39
C GLU A 4 -41.20 7.23 -46.66
N THR A 5 -41.27 6.29 -45.70
CA THR A 5 -42.23 6.28 -44.54
C THR A 5 -41.56 5.68 -43.27
N GLN A 6 -41.57 6.29 -42.07
CA GLN A 6 -42.64 6.51 -41.05
C GLN A 6 -43.30 5.20 -40.54
N SER A 7 -43.52 4.94 -39.24
CA SER A 7 -44.02 5.80 -38.14
C SER A 7 -43.58 5.30 -36.74
N ALA A 8 -43.16 6.18 -35.79
CA ALA A 8 -43.93 6.77 -34.66
C ALA A 8 -44.16 5.78 -33.48
N TRP A 9 -43.91 6.12 -32.20
CA TRP A 9 -44.60 7.16 -31.42
C TRP A 9 -43.71 7.83 -30.33
N ARG A 10 -44.02 9.11 -30.07
CA ARG A 10 -43.47 9.97 -28.99
C ARG A 10 -44.49 10.09 -27.85
N HIS A 11 -44.02 10.35 -26.63
CA HIS A 11 -44.64 11.35 -25.74
C HIS A 11 -43.59 12.02 -24.83
N THR A 12 -43.80 13.30 -24.56
CA THR A 12 -42.90 14.24 -23.87
C THR A 12 -43.57 14.87 -22.65
N ALA A 13 -42.83 14.93 -21.53
CA ALA A 13 -42.72 15.99 -20.50
C ALA A 13 -43.95 16.31 -19.60
N PRO A 14 -43.84 17.11 -18.50
CA PRO A 14 -42.67 17.64 -17.74
C PRO A 14 -42.77 17.41 -16.19
N ILE A 15 -41.75 17.78 -15.40
CA ILE A 15 -41.83 17.83 -13.91
C ILE A 15 -41.60 19.27 -13.42
N HIS A 16 -42.51 19.72 -12.55
CA HIS A 16 -42.51 21.02 -11.83
C HIS A 16 -41.77 20.95 -10.48
N HIS A 17 -41.24 22.09 -10.03
CA HIS A 17 -40.72 22.34 -8.67
C HIS A 17 -41.84 22.57 -7.63
N GLY A 18 -41.62 22.09 -6.39
CA GLY A 18 -42.38 22.56 -5.21
C GLY A 18 -42.27 21.72 -3.91
N ALA A 19 -41.41 22.19 -2.99
CA ALA A 19 -41.47 22.18 -1.51
C ALA A 19 -41.97 20.99 -0.63
N ASN A 20 -41.14 20.69 0.38
CA ASN A 20 -41.43 20.22 1.76
C ASN A 20 -42.61 19.26 2.03
N ARG A 21 -42.29 18.01 2.42
CA ARG A 21 -42.90 17.32 3.58
C ARG A 21 -42.12 16.05 3.95
N ALA A 22 -41.86 15.90 5.25
CA ALA A 22 -41.43 14.67 5.88
C ALA A 22 -42.56 13.63 5.88
N LEU A 23 -42.29 12.39 5.47
CA LEU A 23 -43.07 11.22 5.86
C LEU A 23 -42.20 9.96 5.95
N GLN A 24 -42.62 9.12 6.88
CA GLN A 24 -42.05 7.87 7.36
C GLN A 24 -41.93 6.77 6.31
N GLY A 25 -40.88 5.96 6.49
CA GLY A 25 -40.78 4.51 6.28
C GLY A 25 -41.67 3.86 5.22
N ASP A 26 -41.06 3.50 4.10
CA ASP A 26 -41.49 2.37 3.27
C ASP A 26 -40.29 1.62 2.69
N VAL A 27 -40.40 0.29 2.71
CA VAL A 27 -39.41 -0.67 2.20
C VAL A 27 -39.60 -0.83 0.70
N ILE A 28 -38.58 -0.50 -0.09
CA ILE A 28 -38.58 -0.75 -1.54
C ILE A 28 -37.96 -2.13 -1.81
N ARG A 29 -38.77 -3.06 -2.32
CA ARG A 29 -38.28 -4.34 -2.88
C ARG A 29 -38.04 -4.15 -4.37
N VAL A 30 -36.79 -4.29 -4.81
CA VAL A 30 -36.43 -4.36 -6.24
C VAL A 30 -36.10 -5.82 -6.59
N ARG A 31 -36.78 -6.36 -7.59
CA ARG A 31 -36.57 -7.72 -8.12
C ARG A 31 -35.79 -7.57 -9.43
N LEU A 32 -34.55 -8.05 -9.49
CA LEU A 32 -33.78 -8.10 -10.74
C LEU A 32 -34.13 -9.40 -11.49
N PRO A 33 -34.24 -9.37 -12.83
CA PRO A 33 -34.49 -10.57 -13.61
C PRO A 33 -33.26 -11.48 -13.63
N ALA A 34 -33.46 -12.77 -13.35
CA ALA A 34 -32.45 -13.79 -13.53
C ALA A 34 -32.20 -14.01 -15.03
N CYS A 35 -30.93 -14.02 -15.44
CA CYS A 35 -30.51 -14.46 -16.76
C CYS A 35 -30.12 -15.93 -16.64
N GLU A 36 -30.99 -16.83 -17.12
CA GLU A 36 -30.68 -18.25 -17.27
C GLU A 36 -29.87 -18.44 -18.57
N ILE A 37 -28.66 -18.97 -18.46
CA ILE A 37 -27.88 -19.47 -19.60
C ILE A 37 -27.93 -20.99 -19.52
N GLU A 38 -28.55 -21.63 -20.52
CA GLU A 38 -28.56 -23.09 -20.65
C GLU A 38 -27.17 -23.62 -21.10
N PRO A 39 -26.72 -24.78 -20.59
CA PRO A 39 -25.44 -25.37 -20.98
C PRO A 39 -25.58 -26.10 -22.32
N GLY A 40 -25.02 -25.51 -23.38
CA GLY A 40 -24.83 -26.13 -24.69
C GLY A 40 -23.40 -26.66 -24.86
N GLU A 41 -23.30 -27.86 -25.42
CA GLU A 41 -22.14 -28.75 -25.52
C GLU A 41 -20.87 -28.17 -26.17
N GLY A 42 -19.72 -28.48 -25.57
CA GLY A 42 -18.49 -28.84 -26.30
C GLY A 42 -17.45 -27.75 -26.56
N GLY A 43 -16.36 -27.77 -25.77
CA GLY A 43 -15.06 -27.25 -26.22
C GLY A 43 -14.18 -26.71 -25.10
N GLU A 44 -13.08 -27.41 -24.82
CA GLU A 44 -11.96 -27.11 -23.89
C GLU A 44 -11.25 -25.74 -24.10
N ALA A 45 -11.82 -24.83 -24.89
CA ALA A 45 -11.31 -23.49 -25.18
C ALA A 45 -12.08 -22.37 -24.44
N GLY A 46 -13.23 -22.65 -23.83
CA GLY A 46 -14.02 -21.66 -23.07
C GLY A 46 -13.58 -21.44 -21.63
N GLU A 47 -12.96 -22.43 -20.99
CA GLU A 47 -12.55 -22.36 -19.57
C GLU A 47 -11.20 -21.67 -19.34
N ARG A 48 -10.36 -21.51 -20.38
CA ARG A 48 -9.07 -20.81 -20.25
C ARG A 48 -9.17 -19.29 -20.43
N LEU A 49 -10.28 -18.76 -20.93
CA LEU A 49 -10.48 -17.32 -21.12
C LEU A 49 -11.11 -16.62 -19.89
N LEU A 50 -11.67 -17.39 -18.96
CA LEU A 50 -12.30 -16.88 -17.72
C LEU A 50 -11.34 -16.81 -16.51
N GLN A 51 -10.09 -17.25 -16.65
CA GLN A 51 -9.06 -17.12 -15.60
C GLN A 51 -8.25 -15.80 -15.69
N LEU A 52 -8.49 -14.96 -16.69
CA LEU A 52 -7.68 -13.76 -16.95
C LEU A 52 -8.33 -12.44 -16.52
N ILE A 53 -9.50 -12.48 -15.89
CA ILE A 53 -10.14 -11.29 -15.32
C ILE A 53 -10.81 -11.74 -14.04
N HIS A 54 -10.18 -11.55 -12.88
CA HIS A 54 -10.77 -11.38 -11.54
C HIS A 54 -9.63 -11.25 -10.51
N PHE A 55 -9.17 -10.02 -10.27
CA PHE A 55 -8.44 -9.68 -9.05
C PHE A 55 -9.45 -9.09 -8.06
N GLY A 56 -9.77 -9.87 -7.04
CA GLY A 56 -10.69 -9.50 -5.97
C GLY A 56 -10.97 -10.74 -5.12
N HIS A 57 -10.38 -10.79 -3.92
CA HIS A 57 -10.61 -11.88 -2.97
C HIS A 57 -12.08 -11.91 -2.52
N PHE A 58 -12.81 -12.95 -2.90
CA PHE A 58 -14.01 -13.38 -2.16
C PHE A 58 -14.10 -14.92 -2.16
N SER A 59 -14.19 -15.50 -0.96
CA SER A 59 -14.64 -16.88 -0.79
C SER A 59 -16.17 -16.95 -0.94
N PRO A 60 -16.72 -18.04 -1.51
CA PRO A 60 -18.16 -18.17 -1.69
C PRO A 60 -18.85 -18.50 -0.35
N VAL A 61 -19.92 -17.77 -0.01
CA VAL A 61 -20.86 -18.10 1.08
C VAL A 61 -22.28 -18.22 0.47
N PRO A 62 -23.09 -19.24 0.82
CA PRO A 62 -24.40 -19.46 0.19
C PRO A 62 -25.48 -18.48 0.68
N PRO A 63 -26.58 -18.30 -0.07
CA PRO A 63 -27.57 -17.27 0.21
C PRO A 63 -28.52 -17.69 1.34
N GLY A 64 -28.59 -16.87 2.39
CA GLY A 64 -29.56 -16.98 3.47
C GLY A 64 -29.78 -15.60 4.09
N GLU A 65 -31.05 -15.24 4.29
CA GLU A 65 -31.53 -13.92 4.71
C GLU A 65 -30.90 -13.42 6.02
N TRP A 66 -30.57 -12.13 6.08
CA TRP A 66 -30.19 -11.45 7.33
C TRP A 66 -31.22 -10.38 7.70
N LEU A 67 -31.78 -10.51 8.90
CA LEU A 67 -32.53 -9.45 9.60
C LEU A 67 -31.53 -8.62 10.41
N VAL A 68 -31.40 -7.33 10.11
CA VAL A 68 -30.66 -6.39 10.95
C VAL A 68 -31.62 -5.75 11.95
N ASN A 69 -31.43 -6.03 13.23
CA ASN A 69 -32.15 -5.42 14.34
C ASN A 69 -31.37 -4.19 14.82
N CYS A 70 -31.91 -2.99 14.60
CA CYS A 70 -31.32 -1.75 15.09
C CYS A 70 -31.67 -1.53 16.57
N GLY A 71 -30.68 -1.68 17.46
CA GLY A 71 -30.80 -1.31 18.88
C GLY A 71 -30.95 0.20 19.11
N PRO A 72 -31.39 0.63 20.31
CA PRO A 72 -31.80 2.00 20.56
C PRO A 72 -30.62 2.98 20.69
N VAL A 73 -30.88 4.22 20.26
CA VAL A 73 -30.00 5.38 20.36
C VAL A 73 -29.62 5.66 21.82
N ILE A 74 -28.33 5.57 22.13
CA ILE A 74 -27.75 5.97 23.43
C ILE A 74 -27.62 7.49 23.45
N LYS A 75 -28.33 8.16 24.37
CA LYS A 75 -28.11 9.58 24.70
C LYS A 75 -26.82 9.72 25.51
N LEU A 76 -25.90 10.56 25.04
CA LEU A 76 -24.73 11.00 25.81
C LEU A 76 -25.16 11.78 27.07
N PRO A 77 -24.51 11.60 28.22
CA PRO A 77 -24.80 12.40 29.41
C PRO A 77 -24.26 13.82 29.27
N ASN A 78 -24.97 14.78 29.87
CA ASN A 78 -24.58 16.18 29.95
C ASN A 78 -23.24 16.35 30.70
N PRO A 79 -22.44 17.39 30.37
CA PRO A 79 -21.18 17.66 31.05
C PRO A 79 -21.39 17.99 32.53
N VAL A 80 -20.53 17.42 33.37
CA VAL A 80 -20.43 17.70 34.80
C VAL A 80 -19.91 19.14 35.00
N PRO A 81 -20.50 19.95 35.90
CA PRO A 81 -20.03 21.31 36.15
C PRO A 81 -18.65 21.29 36.84
N GLU A 82 -17.73 22.13 36.35
CA GLU A 82 -16.43 22.35 36.99
C GLU A 82 -16.59 22.95 38.40
N PRO A 83 -15.77 22.53 39.39
CA PRO A 83 -15.75 23.17 40.69
C PRO A 83 -15.08 24.54 40.59
N ALA A 84 -15.84 25.59 40.94
CA ALA A 84 -15.33 26.94 41.09
C ALA A 84 -14.32 27.00 42.25
N GLY A 85 -13.09 27.48 41.97
CA GLY A 85 -12.16 27.91 43.01
C GLY A 85 -10.73 27.39 42.91
N LEU A 86 -10.00 27.74 41.85
CA LEU A 86 -8.54 27.76 41.86
C LEU A 86 -8.07 29.06 41.22
N GLY A 87 -7.47 29.94 42.01
CA GLY A 87 -6.91 31.21 41.54
C GLY A 87 -5.85 31.03 40.46
N LEU A 88 -5.58 32.11 39.71
CA LEU A 88 -4.68 32.19 38.54
C LEU A 88 -3.33 31.45 38.68
N VAL A 89 -2.80 31.31 39.91
CA VAL A 89 -1.54 30.61 40.20
C VAL A 89 -1.68 29.07 40.08
N GLY A 90 -2.83 28.50 40.46
CA GLY A 90 -3.11 27.07 40.36
C GLY A 90 -3.33 26.59 38.92
N LEU A 91 -3.91 27.43 38.07
CA LEU A 91 -4.08 27.15 36.65
C LEU A 91 -2.74 27.18 35.90
N ALA A 92 -1.86 28.12 36.26
CA ALA A 92 -0.52 28.24 35.68
C ALA A 92 0.39 27.06 36.08
N LEU A 93 0.35 26.62 37.34
CA LEU A 93 1.08 25.43 37.80
C LEU A 93 0.54 24.15 37.15
N ARG A 94 -0.78 23.94 37.05
CA ARG A 94 -1.34 22.78 36.34
C ARG A 94 -1.00 22.78 34.84
N ARG A 95 -1.01 23.94 34.18
CA ARG A 95 -0.53 24.07 32.79
C ARG A 95 0.96 23.76 32.68
N ARG A 96 1.80 24.25 33.59
CA ARG A 96 3.24 23.94 33.62
C ARG A 96 3.51 22.45 33.86
N PHE A 97 2.84 21.83 34.82
CA PHE A 97 2.98 20.38 35.09
C PHE A 97 2.49 19.54 33.91
N ARG A 98 1.38 19.90 33.25
CA ARG A 98 0.85 19.19 32.08
C ARG A 98 1.72 19.36 30.82
N VAL A 99 2.37 20.51 30.66
CA VAL A 99 3.34 20.76 29.58
C VAL A 99 4.66 20.03 29.85
N MET A 100 5.15 20.03 31.09
CA MET A 100 6.36 19.28 31.46
C MET A 100 6.16 17.76 31.38
N SER A 101 4.98 17.25 31.76
CA SER A 101 4.67 15.82 31.62
C SER A 101 4.54 15.40 30.15
N ARG A 102 3.95 16.24 29.30
CA ARG A 102 3.87 16.00 27.85
C ARG A 102 5.25 16.00 27.19
N ASN A 103 6.07 17.02 27.45
CA ASN A 103 7.43 17.10 26.89
C ASN A 103 8.31 15.90 27.31
N ARG A 104 8.13 15.39 28.54
CA ARG A 104 8.84 14.20 29.01
C ARG A 104 8.39 12.94 28.26
N MET A 105 7.08 12.74 28.10
CA MET A 105 6.55 11.60 27.34
C MET A 105 6.96 11.66 25.87
N ASP A 106 6.93 12.83 25.25
CA ASP A 106 7.41 13.00 23.86
C ASP A 106 8.89 12.59 23.75
N THR A 107 9.74 13.02 24.69
CA THR A 107 11.18 12.67 24.68
C THR A 107 11.41 11.16 24.84
N GLU A 108 10.60 10.49 25.66
CA GLU A 108 10.66 9.04 25.87
C GLU A 108 10.25 8.27 24.61
N VAL A 109 9.13 8.67 23.99
CA VAL A 109 8.65 8.08 22.73
C VAL A 109 9.66 8.26 21.61
N GLU A 110 10.30 9.44 21.49
CA GLU A 110 11.38 9.65 20.52
C GLU A 110 12.59 8.73 20.78
N GLY A 111 12.90 8.45 22.04
CA GLY A 111 13.91 7.46 22.42
C GLY A 111 13.55 6.05 21.96
N ILE A 112 12.29 5.64 22.15
CA ILE A 112 11.77 4.34 21.69
C ILE A 112 11.85 4.24 20.16
N ILE A 113 11.37 5.24 19.44
CA ILE A 113 11.39 5.26 17.97
C ILE A 113 12.82 5.18 17.44
N ARG A 114 13.75 5.94 18.03
CA ARG A 114 15.18 5.88 17.67
C ARG A 114 15.77 4.48 17.86
N ASN A 115 15.44 3.82 18.97
CA ASN A 115 15.91 2.46 19.25
C ASN A 115 15.33 1.45 18.24
N ARG A 116 14.06 1.60 17.84
CA ARG A 116 13.46 0.76 16.79
C ARG A 116 14.14 0.97 15.43
N LYS A 117 14.39 2.22 15.03
CA LYS A 117 15.13 2.53 13.79
C LYS A 117 16.52 1.89 13.78
N GLN A 118 17.25 1.97 14.91
CA GLN A 118 18.54 1.29 15.06
C GLN A 118 18.42 -0.24 14.95
N ARG A 119 17.37 -0.81 15.54
CA ARG A 119 17.12 -2.25 15.47
C ARG A 119 16.83 -2.72 14.03
N TRP A 120 16.11 -1.93 13.23
CA TRP A 120 15.98 -2.17 11.78
C TRP A 120 17.31 -2.08 11.04
N ALA A 121 18.14 -1.08 11.32
CA ALA A 121 19.46 -0.98 10.69
C ALA A 121 20.31 -2.25 10.94
N LYS A 122 20.27 -2.78 12.17
CA LYS A 122 20.94 -4.05 12.52
C LYS A 122 20.29 -5.28 11.89
N PHE A 123 18.98 -5.27 11.70
CA PHE A 123 18.27 -6.34 11.01
C PHE A 123 18.74 -6.50 9.55
N TYR A 124 19.14 -5.41 8.89
CA TYR A 124 19.72 -5.45 7.55
C TYR A 124 21.21 -5.81 7.51
N ASP A 125 21.93 -5.71 8.64
CA ASP A 125 23.31 -6.15 8.74
C ASP A 125 23.38 -7.64 9.09
N TRP A 126 23.88 -8.44 8.15
CA TRP A 126 24.00 -9.89 8.30
C TRP A 126 24.87 -10.33 9.49
N ASN A 127 25.74 -9.46 9.99
CA ASN A 127 26.64 -9.74 11.11
C ASN A 127 26.06 -9.32 12.47
N GLU A 128 24.93 -8.60 12.49
CA GLU A 128 24.32 -8.12 13.73
C GLU A 128 22.97 -8.79 14.02
N PRO A 129 22.61 -9.01 15.30
CA PRO A 129 21.23 -9.27 15.68
C PRO A 129 20.41 -7.96 15.66
N PRO A 130 19.09 -8.04 15.43
CA PRO A 130 18.27 -9.26 15.40
C PRO A 130 18.17 -9.91 14.03
N THR A 131 17.85 -11.20 14.00
CA THR A 131 17.41 -11.90 12.78
C THR A 131 15.90 -11.92 12.62
N HIS A 132 15.13 -11.55 13.64
CA HIS A 132 13.67 -11.53 13.59
C HIS A 132 13.13 -10.22 14.15
N MET A 133 12.20 -9.63 13.41
CA MET A 133 11.48 -8.41 13.77
C MET A 133 10.03 -8.75 14.09
N LEU A 134 9.44 -8.09 15.06
CA LEU A 134 8.04 -8.26 15.44
C LEU A 134 7.23 -7.05 14.99
N PHE A 135 6.21 -7.28 14.17
CA PHE A 135 5.34 -6.21 13.68
C PHE A 135 3.89 -6.49 14.08
N ILE A 136 3.33 -5.72 15.01
CA ILE A 136 1.96 -5.93 15.50
C ILE A 136 1.03 -4.91 14.86
N ARG A 137 0.19 -5.38 13.93
CA ARG A 137 -0.88 -4.61 13.30
C ARG A 137 -2.04 -4.47 14.25
N PHE A 138 -2.06 -3.36 14.97
CA PHE A 138 -3.12 -3.02 15.91
C PHE A 138 -4.22 -2.21 15.22
N SER A 139 -5.48 -2.66 15.30
CA SER A 139 -6.59 -2.07 14.53
C SER A 139 -7.74 -1.50 15.38
N GLU A 140 -7.59 -1.37 16.69
CA GLU A 140 -8.65 -0.84 17.54
C GLU A 140 -8.95 0.62 17.16
N ASN A 141 -10.19 0.89 16.71
CA ASN A 141 -10.66 2.21 16.26
C ASN A 141 -9.98 2.78 14.99
N THR A 142 -9.48 1.94 14.08
CA THR A 142 -8.95 2.44 12.80
C THR A 142 -10.05 3.08 11.95
N THR A 143 -9.85 4.34 11.57
CA THR A 143 -10.72 5.04 10.63
C THR A 143 -10.42 4.62 9.19
N ALA A 144 -11.46 4.50 8.36
CA ALA A 144 -11.30 4.20 6.93
C ALA A 144 -10.33 5.18 6.25
N ARG A 145 -9.39 4.64 5.48
CA ARG A 145 -8.43 5.42 4.71
C ARG A 145 -9.14 6.07 3.51
N PRO A 146 -9.03 7.41 3.31
CA PRO A 146 -9.58 8.04 2.12
C PRO A 146 -8.81 7.57 0.88
N LEU A 147 -9.54 7.23 -0.19
CA LEU A 147 -8.94 6.92 -1.49
C LEU A 147 -8.10 8.10 -2.02
N PRO A 148 -7.04 7.84 -2.80
CA PRO A 148 -6.02 8.84 -3.16
C PRO A 148 -6.47 9.78 -4.30
N HIS A 149 -7.72 10.21 -4.31
CA HIS A 149 -8.21 11.19 -5.29
C HIS A 149 -7.64 12.59 -5.03
N PRO A 150 -7.38 13.40 -6.07
CA PRO A 150 -6.85 14.75 -5.91
C PRO A 150 -7.76 15.70 -5.11
N ASP A 151 -9.07 15.59 -5.26
CA ASP A 151 -10.08 16.38 -4.54
C ASP A 151 -10.17 16.01 -3.04
N ARG A 152 -9.70 14.81 -2.66
CA ARG A 152 -9.66 14.34 -1.27
C ARG A 152 -8.35 14.71 -0.54
N LYS A 153 -7.52 15.61 -1.08
CA LYS A 153 -6.23 16.02 -0.51
C LYS A 153 -6.28 16.31 0.98
N GLN A 154 -7.21 17.16 1.43
CA GLN A 154 -7.30 17.53 2.85
C GLN A 154 -7.66 16.33 3.73
N ALA A 155 -8.63 15.50 3.29
CA ALA A 155 -9.02 14.32 4.04
C ALA A 155 -7.85 13.32 4.19
N ARG A 156 -7.02 13.17 3.14
CA ARG A 156 -5.80 12.35 3.17
C ARG A 156 -4.80 12.87 4.20
N ILE A 157 -4.53 14.17 4.21
CA ILE A 157 -3.63 14.81 5.18
C ILE A 157 -4.12 14.60 6.62
N GLU A 158 -5.40 14.88 6.88
CA GLU A 158 -5.94 14.73 8.24
C GLU A 158 -5.97 13.26 8.70
N TRP A 159 -6.32 12.33 7.82
CA TRP A 159 -6.26 10.91 8.12
C TRP A 159 -4.83 10.48 8.45
N ALA A 160 -3.86 10.81 7.59
CA ALA A 160 -2.46 10.44 7.79
C ALA A 160 -1.87 11.03 9.07
N TRP A 161 -2.21 12.28 9.39
CA TRP A 161 -1.79 12.93 10.63
C TRP A 161 -2.36 12.22 11.87
N ASN A 162 -3.65 11.88 11.86
CA ASN A 162 -4.28 11.17 12.98
C ASN A 162 -3.72 9.74 13.13
N GLN A 163 -3.44 9.04 12.03
CA GLN A 163 -2.78 7.73 12.08
C GLN A 163 -1.38 7.84 12.67
N TYR A 164 -0.59 8.82 12.26
CA TYR A 164 0.74 9.06 12.82
C TYR A 164 0.69 9.30 14.34
N LEU A 165 -0.25 10.14 14.82
CA LEU A 165 -0.44 10.38 16.25
C LEU A 165 -0.83 9.10 17.00
N ALA A 166 -1.75 8.30 16.45
CA ALA A 166 -2.14 7.02 17.05
C ALA A 166 -0.97 6.04 17.12
N GLN A 167 -0.14 5.96 16.06
CA GLN A 167 1.07 5.14 16.04
C GLN A 167 2.11 5.60 17.08
N ARG A 168 2.28 6.91 17.28
CA ARG A 168 3.17 7.44 18.34
C ARG A 168 2.65 7.09 19.72
N GLU A 169 1.34 7.21 19.95
CA GLU A 169 0.73 6.78 21.21
C GLU A 169 0.92 5.28 21.44
N GLN A 170 0.70 4.47 20.42
CA GLN A 170 0.94 3.03 20.43
C GLN A 170 2.39 2.69 20.79
N ALA A 171 3.36 3.40 20.22
CA ALA A 171 4.78 3.17 20.50
C ALA A 171 5.15 3.36 21.99
N ALA A 172 4.38 4.15 22.74
CA ALA A 172 4.59 4.38 24.17
C ALA A 172 4.22 3.18 25.06
N TRP A 173 3.37 2.26 24.58
CA TRP A 173 2.88 1.14 25.39
C TRP A 173 2.99 -0.23 24.73
N LEU A 174 3.17 -0.31 23.41
CA LEU A 174 3.35 -1.58 22.70
C LEU A 174 4.80 -1.79 22.34
N GLU A 175 5.41 -2.89 22.78
CA GLU A 175 6.80 -3.19 22.49
C GLU A 175 6.94 -4.03 21.21
N ASP A 176 6.97 -3.37 20.05
CA ASP A 176 7.16 -3.99 18.74
C ASP A 176 8.23 -3.23 17.93
N ASP A 177 8.38 -3.58 16.66
CA ASP A 177 9.36 -2.99 15.75
C ASP A 177 8.75 -2.02 14.73
N ALA A 178 7.45 -1.73 14.79
CA ALA A 178 6.81 -0.76 13.90
C ALA A 178 7.36 0.66 14.14
N ILE A 179 7.54 1.43 13.06
CA ILE A 179 7.97 2.83 13.11
C ILE A 179 6.76 3.73 12.82
N PRO A 180 6.36 4.64 13.72
CA PRO A 180 5.36 5.65 13.41
C PRO A 180 5.80 6.51 12.23
N TYR A 181 4.92 6.69 11.24
CA TYR A 181 5.25 7.39 10.01
C TYR A 181 4.11 8.24 9.46
N LEU A 182 4.47 9.24 8.66
CA LEU A 182 3.57 10.13 7.96
C LEU A 182 3.24 9.51 6.59
N SER A 183 2.04 8.96 6.45
CA SER A 183 1.62 8.28 5.21
C SER A 183 1.16 9.27 4.15
N VAL A 184 1.88 9.38 3.03
CA VAL A 184 1.47 10.24 1.90
C VAL A 184 0.43 9.53 1.03
N TYR A 185 0.60 8.22 0.87
CA TYR A 185 -0.28 7.26 0.20
C TYR A 185 -0.75 7.67 -1.22
N SER A 186 -0.40 6.86 -2.21
CA SER A 186 -0.85 7.00 -3.61
C SER A 186 -1.34 5.65 -4.13
N GLY A 187 -1.84 5.63 -5.37
CA GLY A 187 -1.96 4.39 -6.14
C GLY A 187 -0.81 4.23 -7.14
N THR A 188 -0.85 3.15 -7.91
CA THR A 188 0.18 2.77 -8.89
C THR A 188 0.13 3.62 -10.18
N GLU A 189 -0.96 4.37 -10.38
CA GLU A 189 -1.23 5.14 -11.59
C GLU A 189 -0.39 6.41 -11.71
N ILE A 190 0.17 6.93 -10.62
CA ILE A 190 0.66 8.31 -10.53
C ILE A 190 1.71 8.67 -11.60
N PHE A 191 2.64 7.77 -11.90
CA PHE A 191 3.67 7.99 -12.91
C PHE A 191 3.10 7.83 -14.32
N ALA A 192 2.20 6.87 -14.55
CA ALA A 192 1.53 6.72 -15.84
C ALA A 192 0.63 7.95 -16.14
N GLU A 193 -0.09 8.47 -15.15
CA GLU A 193 -0.86 9.72 -15.27
C GLU A 193 0.04 10.89 -15.63
N ALA A 194 1.27 10.95 -15.09
CA ALA A 194 2.21 12.00 -15.44
C ALA A 194 2.60 11.96 -16.92
N PHE A 195 2.69 10.76 -17.53
CA PHE A 195 2.88 10.56 -18.97
C PHE A 195 1.62 10.85 -19.80
N GLY A 196 0.52 11.28 -19.16
CA GLY A 196 -0.72 11.66 -19.81
C GLY A 196 -1.72 10.51 -19.98
N CYS A 197 -1.54 9.39 -19.27
CA CYS A 197 -2.59 8.38 -19.18
C CYS A 197 -3.84 8.98 -18.52
N GLN A 198 -5.01 8.64 -19.07
CA GLN A 198 -6.25 8.89 -18.36
C GLN A 198 -6.30 7.98 -17.13
N VAL A 199 -6.89 8.44 -16.04
CA VAL A 199 -7.04 7.64 -14.82
C VAL A 199 -8.51 7.43 -14.55
N HIS A 200 -8.90 6.17 -14.41
CA HIS A 200 -10.22 5.81 -13.90
C HIS A 200 -10.22 5.95 -12.37
N ARG A 201 -11.23 6.63 -11.84
CA ARG A 201 -11.37 6.96 -10.42
C ARG A 201 -12.79 6.63 -9.97
N SER A 202 -12.99 5.44 -9.40
CA SER A 202 -14.28 5.08 -8.79
C SER A 202 -14.38 5.63 -7.37
N GLU A 203 -15.58 5.61 -6.77
CA GLU A 203 -15.76 6.13 -5.40
C GLU A 203 -15.27 5.17 -4.30
N ASP A 204 -15.13 3.89 -4.65
CA ASP A 204 -15.00 2.73 -3.77
C ASP A 204 -13.75 1.88 -4.02
N ASP A 205 -12.95 2.19 -5.05
CA ASP A 205 -11.77 1.42 -5.42
C ASP A 205 -10.56 2.32 -5.73
N MET A 206 -9.38 1.70 -5.77
CA MET A 206 -8.14 2.39 -6.11
C MET A 206 -8.17 2.93 -7.54
N PRO A 207 -7.63 4.14 -7.76
CA PRO A 207 -7.45 4.65 -9.11
C PRO A 207 -6.51 3.77 -9.91
N PHE A 208 -6.75 3.68 -11.22
CA PHE A 208 -5.87 2.98 -12.15
C PHE A 208 -5.76 3.71 -13.49
N ALA A 209 -4.59 3.62 -14.12
CA ALA A 209 -4.33 4.24 -15.41
C ALA A 209 -4.95 3.44 -16.56
N LEU A 210 -5.48 4.16 -17.55
CA LEU A 210 -5.84 3.65 -18.86
C LEU A 210 -4.68 3.91 -19.83
N PRO A 211 -4.36 2.96 -20.74
CA PRO A 211 -3.20 3.08 -21.61
C PRO A 211 -3.30 4.32 -22.51
N ARG A 212 -2.15 4.98 -22.70
CA ARG A 212 -2.01 6.18 -23.53
C ARG A 212 -1.61 5.86 -24.96
N ILE A 213 -0.84 4.78 -25.16
CA ILE A 213 -0.33 4.35 -26.47
C ILE A 213 -0.66 2.87 -26.72
N SER A 214 -0.61 2.46 -27.98
CA SER A 214 -0.84 1.07 -28.39
C SER A 214 0.22 0.56 -29.38
N LYS A 215 1.06 1.44 -29.93
CA LYS A 215 2.05 1.11 -30.97
C LYS A 215 3.43 1.65 -30.61
N ALA A 216 4.45 0.88 -31.00
CA ALA A 216 5.86 1.24 -30.81
C ALA A 216 6.23 2.62 -31.40
N THR A 217 5.65 2.98 -32.55
CA THR A 217 5.88 4.27 -33.22
C THR A 217 5.40 5.48 -32.42
N GLU A 218 4.57 5.30 -31.39
CA GLU A 218 4.08 6.38 -30.54
C GLU A 218 5.06 6.74 -29.41
N VAL A 219 5.98 5.84 -29.06
CA VAL A 219 6.91 6.01 -27.93
C VAL A 219 7.80 7.24 -28.10
N SER A 220 8.33 7.46 -29.30
CA SER A 220 9.21 8.60 -29.59
C SER A 220 8.51 9.95 -29.42
N GLY A 221 7.18 9.98 -29.51
CA GLY A 221 6.36 11.17 -29.27
C GLY A 221 6.13 11.50 -27.80
N LEU A 222 6.37 10.55 -26.89
CA LEU A 222 6.24 10.76 -25.45
C LEU A 222 7.42 11.57 -24.92
N ARG A 223 7.11 12.56 -24.10
CA ARG A 223 8.10 13.37 -23.37
C ARG A 223 8.16 12.90 -21.92
N VAL A 224 9.34 12.98 -21.33
CA VAL A 224 9.50 12.77 -19.88
C VAL A 224 8.79 13.95 -19.18
N PRO A 225 7.81 13.69 -18.32
CA PRO A 225 7.08 14.74 -17.59
C PRO A 225 7.97 15.47 -16.58
N ASP A 226 7.57 16.68 -16.21
CA ASP A 226 8.17 17.41 -15.09
C ASP A 226 7.51 17.01 -13.76
N LEU A 227 8.24 17.16 -12.65
CA LEU A 227 7.73 16.89 -11.30
C LEU A 227 6.59 17.83 -10.87
N ASP A 228 6.42 18.97 -11.56
CA ASP A 228 5.32 19.92 -11.33
C ASP A 228 3.98 19.46 -11.96
N THR A 229 3.96 18.29 -12.61
CA THR A 229 2.72 17.69 -13.11
C THR A 229 1.72 17.50 -11.95
N PRO A 230 0.42 17.87 -12.09
CA PRO A 230 -0.50 17.93 -10.96
C PRO A 230 -0.59 16.65 -10.10
N CYS A 231 -0.51 15.46 -10.72
CA CYS A 231 -0.57 14.17 -10.02
C CYS A 231 0.67 13.88 -9.16
N LEU A 232 1.83 14.46 -9.49
CA LEU A 232 3.06 14.33 -8.72
C LEU A 232 3.20 15.48 -7.71
N ARG A 233 2.91 16.72 -8.12
CA ARG A 233 2.96 17.91 -7.25
C ARG A 233 2.13 17.73 -5.98
N ILE A 234 0.92 17.17 -6.09
CA ILE A 234 0.05 16.93 -4.93
C ILE A 234 0.71 16.03 -3.88
N LEU A 235 1.57 15.08 -4.28
CA LEU A 235 2.26 14.19 -3.35
C LEU A 235 3.30 14.95 -2.53
N PHE A 236 4.06 15.85 -3.17
CA PHE A 236 4.97 16.76 -2.48
C PHE A 236 4.21 17.73 -1.57
N GLU A 237 3.06 18.28 -2.00
CA GLU A 237 2.24 19.16 -1.16
C GLU A 237 1.73 18.45 0.11
N ILE A 238 1.30 17.19 -0.01
CA ILE A 238 0.87 16.38 1.14
C ILE A 238 2.07 16.08 2.04
N ALA A 239 3.20 15.67 1.46
CA ALA A 239 4.41 15.36 2.21
C ALA A 239 4.96 16.59 2.96
N ASP A 240 4.97 17.76 2.32
CA ASP A 240 5.40 19.04 2.90
C ASP A 240 4.52 19.42 4.10
N GLU A 241 3.20 19.33 3.97
CA GLU A 241 2.26 19.62 5.06
C GLU A 241 2.43 18.65 6.23
N LEU A 242 2.53 17.34 5.95
CA LEU A 242 2.75 16.33 6.98
C LEU A 242 4.10 16.52 7.67
N ARG A 243 5.15 16.83 6.91
CA ARG A 243 6.50 17.10 7.42
C ARG A 243 6.53 18.37 8.27
N ALA A 244 5.78 19.41 7.88
CA ALA A 244 5.63 20.63 8.67
C ALA A 244 4.96 20.35 10.03
N ARG A 245 3.96 19.46 10.08
CA ARG A 245 3.28 19.05 11.32
C ARG A 245 4.13 18.12 12.20
N GLY A 246 4.75 17.10 11.59
CA GLY A 246 5.49 16.06 12.31
C GLY A 246 6.96 16.40 12.61
N GLY A 247 7.50 17.44 11.98
CA GLY A 247 8.90 17.83 12.11
C GLY A 247 9.87 16.95 11.32
N SER A 248 11.15 17.33 11.37
CA SER A 248 12.22 16.69 10.57
C SER A 248 12.55 15.25 10.99
N HIS A 249 12.15 14.82 12.18
CA HIS A 249 12.51 13.50 12.73
C HIS A 249 11.47 12.41 12.43
N ALA A 250 10.22 12.79 12.07
CA ALA A 250 9.18 11.84 11.71
C ALA A 250 9.60 11.02 10.49
N ALA A 251 9.35 9.71 10.46
CA ALA A 251 9.53 8.97 9.22
C ALA A 251 8.42 9.37 8.22
N LEU A 252 8.74 9.49 6.93
CA LEU A 252 7.74 9.58 5.88
C LEU A 252 7.52 8.19 5.28
N GLY A 253 6.28 7.90 4.91
CA GLY A 253 5.96 6.75 4.06
C GLY A 253 6.35 7.06 2.62
N MET A 254 6.96 6.10 1.93
CA MET A 254 7.20 6.19 0.49
C MET A 254 5.85 6.19 -0.25
N VAL A 255 5.79 6.91 -1.37
CA VAL A 255 4.67 6.78 -2.31
C VAL A 255 4.69 5.40 -2.96
N ASP A 256 3.60 4.99 -3.59
CA ASP A 256 3.58 3.73 -4.34
C ASP A 256 4.46 3.86 -5.60
N ILE A 257 5.57 3.13 -5.62
CA ILE A 257 6.55 3.15 -6.71
C ILE A 257 6.60 1.76 -7.33
N GLN A 258 6.35 1.70 -8.63
CA GLN A 258 6.53 0.49 -9.44
C GLN A 258 7.88 0.55 -10.18
N THR A 259 8.37 -0.58 -10.68
CA THR A 259 9.52 -0.59 -11.60
C THR A 259 9.23 0.26 -12.85
N PRO A 260 10.29 0.74 -13.55
CA PRO A 260 10.09 1.41 -14.83
C PRO A 260 9.33 0.54 -15.85
N MET A 261 9.60 -0.77 -15.90
CA MET A 261 8.84 -1.70 -16.73
C MET A 261 7.36 -1.82 -16.35
N ASP A 262 7.04 -1.86 -15.06
CA ASP A 262 5.66 -1.92 -14.58
C ASP A 262 4.88 -0.66 -14.97
N VAL A 263 5.48 0.53 -14.80
CA VAL A 263 4.85 1.79 -15.24
C VAL A 263 4.75 1.86 -16.77
N ALA A 264 5.76 1.37 -17.51
CA ALA A 264 5.69 1.28 -18.98
C ALA A 264 4.50 0.41 -19.43
N ALA A 265 4.23 -0.69 -18.72
CA ALA A 265 3.08 -1.57 -18.97
C ALA A 265 1.73 -0.94 -18.60
N LEU A 266 1.69 0.14 -17.81
CA LEU A 266 0.50 0.96 -17.58
C LEU A 266 0.30 2.01 -18.68
N ILE A 267 1.39 2.53 -19.26
CA ILE A 267 1.36 3.55 -20.31
C ILE A 267 0.96 2.95 -21.66
N TRP A 268 1.45 1.74 -21.95
CA TRP A 268 1.19 1.04 -23.20
C TRP A 268 0.06 0.02 -23.00
N GLU A 269 -0.87 -0.07 -23.95
CA GLU A 269 -1.85 -1.16 -23.98
C GLU A 269 -1.15 -2.51 -23.75
N LYS A 270 -1.61 -3.21 -22.72
CA LYS A 270 -0.91 -4.32 -22.06
C LYS A 270 -0.55 -5.45 -23.02
N THR A 271 -1.48 -5.83 -23.88
CA THR A 271 -1.29 -6.94 -24.82
C THR A 271 -0.24 -6.57 -25.86
N ALA A 272 -0.36 -5.37 -26.43
CA ALA A 272 0.60 -4.84 -27.39
C ALA A 272 2.00 -4.65 -26.76
N PHE A 273 2.08 -4.28 -25.48
CA PHE A 273 3.34 -4.11 -24.76
C PHE A 273 4.15 -5.42 -24.69
N TYR A 274 3.53 -6.54 -24.31
CA TYR A 274 4.23 -7.83 -24.26
C TYR A 274 4.66 -8.32 -25.64
N VAL A 275 3.83 -8.10 -26.67
CA VAL A 275 4.23 -8.42 -28.05
C VAL A 275 5.41 -7.55 -28.48
N ALA A 276 5.41 -6.26 -28.12
CA ALA A 276 6.48 -5.34 -28.44
C ALA A 276 7.81 -5.69 -27.75
N MET A 277 7.81 -6.36 -26.59
CA MET A 277 9.05 -6.86 -25.97
C MET A 277 9.80 -7.83 -26.88
N LEU A 278 9.07 -8.60 -27.71
CA LEU A 278 9.65 -9.57 -28.63
C LEU A 278 9.98 -8.93 -29.98
N ASP A 279 9.04 -8.18 -30.53
CA ASP A 279 9.10 -7.72 -31.92
C ASP A 279 9.71 -6.31 -32.06
N GLN A 280 9.65 -5.48 -31.01
CA GLN A 280 10.13 -4.09 -30.99
C GLN A 280 10.86 -3.73 -29.68
N PRO A 281 11.88 -4.51 -29.25
CA PRO A 281 12.54 -4.34 -27.95
C PRO A 281 13.17 -2.95 -27.75
N GLU A 282 13.61 -2.30 -28.83
CA GLU A 282 14.15 -0.93 -28.80
C GLU A 282 13.13 0.09 -28.30
N SER A 283 11.87 0.00 -28.74
CA SER A 283 10.82 0.93 -28.31
C SER A 283 10.39 0.69 -26.87
N VAL A 284 10.42 -0.57 -26.41
CA VAL A 284 10.19 -0.90 -24.99
C VAL A 284 11.31 -0.30 -24.13
N ARG A 285 12.58 -0.48 -24.52
CA ARG A 285 13.72 0.11 -23.82
C ARG A 285 13.68 1.64 -23.81
N GLU A 286 13.27 2.25 -24.92
CA GLU A 286 13.08 3.71 -24.97
C GLU A 286 12.01 4.18 -23.97
N LEU A 287 10.85 3.50 -23.91
CA LEU A 287 9.80 3.85 -22.96
C LEU A 287 10.26 3.65 -21.51
N ALA A 288 10.85 2.49 -21.20
CA ALA A 288 11.37 2.19 -19.87
C ALA A 288 12.43 3.22 -19.42
N ALA A 289 13.32 3.65 -20.31
CA ALA A 289 14.31 4.68 -20.02
C ALA A 289 13.66 6.04 -19.70
N LYS A 290 12.62 6.45 -20.43
CA LYS A 290 11.86 7.68 -20.14
C LYS A 290 11.20 7.59 -18.76
N VAL A 291 10.61 6.45 -18.43
CA VAL A 291 9.98 6.22 -17.13
C VAL A 291 11.02 6.22 -16.01
N GLN A 292 12.14 5.52 -16.18
CA GLN A 292 13.24 5.48 -15.22
C GLN A 292 13.79 6.89 -14.98
N GLN A 293 13.88 7.73 -16.00
CA GLN A 293 14.26 9.13 -15.86
C GLN A 293 13.29 9.90 -14.95
N LEU A 294 11.97 9.73 -15.13
CA LEU A 294 10.97 10.38 -14.26
C LEU A 294 11.03 9.85 -12.82
N VAL A 295 11.06 8.53 -12.65
CA VAL A 295 11.08 7.87 -11.34
C VAL A 295 12.33 8.27 -10.55
N THR A 296 13.49 8.29 -11.21
CA THR A 296 14.74 8.72 -10.56
C THR A 296 14.74 10.21 -10.23
N ALA A 297 14.24 11.08 -11.11
CA ALA A 297 14.09 12.50 -10.79
C ALA A 297 13.15 12.72 -9.58
N PHE A 298 12.05 11.98 -9.50
CA PHE A 298 11.13 12.03 -8.37
C PHE A 298 11.81 11.59 -7.08
N LEU A 299 12.48 10.43 -7.09
CA LEU A 299 13.17 9.87 -5.93
C LEU A 299 14.32 10.75 -5.44
N ASP A 300 15.13 11.29 -6.35
CA ASP A 300 16.22 12.21 -6.02
C ASP A 300 15.68 13.46 -5.31
N GLU A 301 14.60 14.06 -5.85
CA GLU A 301 13.95 15.22 -5.23
C GLU A 301 13.31 14.86 -3.88
N TRP A 302 12.66 13.70 -3.80
CA TRP A 302 12.04 13.20 -2.57
C TRP A 302 13.08 13.04 -1.46
N PHE A 303 14.18 12.33 -1.73
CA PHE A 303 15.23 12.12 -0.74
C PHE A 303 16.00 13.38 -0.40
N SER A 304 16.18 14.29 -1.36
CA SER A 304 16.76 15.62 -1.13
C SER A 304 15.92 16.44 -0.13
N ARG A 305 14.59 16.41 -0.27
CA ARG A 305 13.68 17.17 0.61
C ARG A 305 13.45 16.52 1.98
N TYR A 306 13.32 15.20 2.00
CA TYR A 306 12.73 14.50 3.14
C TYR A 306 13.68 13.57 3.89
N GLY A 307 14.89 13.37 3.39
CA GLY A 307 15.86 12.44 3.93
C GLY A 307 15.78 11.05 3.29
N ALA A 308 16.82 10.25 3.50
CA ALA A 308 16.97 8.94 2.88
C ALA A 308 16.22 7.81 3.61
N ASP A 309 15.77 8.03 4.85
CA ASP A 309 15.04 7.02 5.61
C ASP A 309 13.52 7.15 5.46
N PHE A 310 12.85 6.02 5.35
CA PHE A 310 11.41 5.97 5.09
C PHE A 310 10.79 4.66 5.56
N VAL A 311 9.46 4.64 5.62
CA VAL A 311 8.67 3.40 5.73
C VAL A 311 8.14 3.06 4.34
N ALA A 312 8.31 1.81 3.91
CA ALA A 312 7.88 1.34 2.60
C ALA A 312 6.35 1.41 2.44
N HIS A 313 5.88 1.56 1.20
CA HIS A 313 4.44 1.68 0.90
C HIS A 313 3.70 0.35 1.09
N CYS A 314 4.36 -0.77 0.80
CA CYS A 314 3.80 -2.11 0.95
C CYS A 314 4.90 -3.18 1.10
N PRO A 315 4.94 -3.95 2.20
CA PRO A 315 4.35 -3.66 3.52
C PRO A 315 5.13 -2.56 4.27
N ASP A 316 4.64 -2.10 5.42
CA ASP A 316 5.18 -0.97 6.20
C ASP A 316 6.51 -1.24 6.93
N TYR A 317 7.52 -1.80 6.26
CA TYR A 317 8.86 -1.98 6.83
C TYR A 317 9.69 -0.70 6.71
N TYR A 318 10.58 -0.46 7.68
CA TYR A 318 11.43 0.73 7.69
C TYR A 318 12.77 0.47 6.98
N LEU A 319 13.15 1.34 6.05
CA LEU A 319 14.48 1.35 5.44
C LEU A 319 15.25 2.60 5.87
N PRO A 320 16.48 2.46 6.43
CA PRO A 320 17.31 3.61 6.75
C PRO A 320 17.92 4.29 5.51
N LYS A 321 18.01 3.55 4.40
CA LYS A 321 18.54 3.97 3.10
C LYS A 321 18.13 2.94 2.04
N GLY A 322 18.12 3.33 0.78
CA GLY A 322 17.75 2.49 -0.37
C GLY A 322 16.50 3.04 -1.05
N ILE A 323 15.84 2.17 -1.79
CA ILE A 323 14.48 2.38 -2.30
C ILE A 323 13.64 1.13 -2.05
N THR A 324 12.32 1.25 -2.16
CA THR A 324 11.41 0.12 -2.31
C THR A 324 10.62 0.32 -3.59
N LEU A 325 10.29 -0.76 -4.27
CA LEU A 325 9.37 -0.73 -5.40
C LEU A 325 8.60 -2.05 -5.53
N SER A 326 7.50 -2.01 -6.26
CA SER A 326 6.79 -3.22 -6.69
C SER A 326 7.28 -3.65 -8.07
N ALA A 327 7.43 -4.96 -8.27
CA ALA A 327 7.81 -5.58 -9.53
C ALA A 327 6.84 -6.72 -9.84
N ASP A 328 5.72 -6.38 -10.48
CA ASP A 328 4.60 -7.30 -10.71
C ASP A 328 4.59 -7.85 -12.15
N GLU A 329 5.07 -7.08 -13.14
CA GLU A 329 5.10 -7.54 -14.53
C GLU A 329 6.04 -8.73 -14.76
N VAL A 330 7.00 -8.92 -13.85
CA VAL A 330 7.93 -10.05 -13.83
C VAL A 330 7.23 -11.41 -13.81
N GLY A 331 6.01 -11.47 -13.29
CA GLY A 331 5.19 -12.69 -13.27
C GLY A 331 4.62 -13.07 -14.64
N ALA A 332 4.46 -12.10 -15.54
CA ALA A 332 3.90 -12.31 -16.87
C ALA A 332 4.97 -12.67 -17.92
N VAL A 333 6.25 -12.52 -17.60
CA VAL A 333 7.36 -12.72 -18.53
C VAL A 333 8.20 -13.96 -18.19
N GLY A 334 8.87 -14.50 -19.20
CA GLY A 334 9.83 -15.60 -19.03
C GLY A 334 11.20 -15.12 -18.51
N PRO A 335 12.10 -16.05 -18.13
CA PRO A 335 13.46 -15.75 -17.69
C PRO A 335 14.25 -14.82 -18.62
N ASP A 336 14.25 -15.10 -19.94
CA ASP A 336 15.05 -14.33 -20.91
C ASP A 336 14.62 -12.85 -20.97
N ILE A 337 13.31 -12.59 -20.91
CA ILE A 337 12.74 -11.24 -20.88
C ILE A 337 13.03 -10.55 -19.54
N PHE A 338 13.03 -11.29 -18.42
CA PHE A 338 13.48 -10.73 -17.13
C PHE A 338 14.93 -10.28 -17.22
N GLU A 339 15.81 -11.11 -17.78
CA GLU A 339 17.23 -10.78 -17.91
C GLU A 339 17.47 -9.57 -18.82
N GLU A 340 16.70 -9.44 -19.90
CA GLU A 340 16.84 -8.33 -20.84
C GLU A 340 16.29 -7.01 -20.30
N PHE A 341 15.10 -7.01 -19.69
CA PHE A 341 14.37 -5.77 -19.39
C PHE A 341 14.30 -5.40 -17.91
N PHE A 342 14.27 -6.38 -17.00
CA PHE A 342 13.99 -6.14 -15.58
C PHE A 342 15.27 -6.16 -14.72
N LEU A 343 16.15 -7.13 -14.94
CA LEU A 343 17.38 -7.24 -14.15
C LEU A 343 18.29 -6.00 -14.28
N PRO A 344 18.49 -5.41 -15.48
CA PRO A 344 19.33 -4.22 -15.61
C PRO A 344 18.76 -3.02 -14.85
N GLU A 345 17.47 -2.71 -14.98
CA GLU A 345 16.85 -1.58 -14.28
C GLU A 345 16.86 -1.76 -12.76
N LEU A 346 16.59 -2.98 -12.26
CA LEU A 346 16.62 -3.28 -10.83
C LEU A 346 18.04 -3.14 -10.27
N SER A 347 19.04 -3.55 -11.06
CA SER A 347 20.45 -3.41 -10.69
C SER A 347 20.89 -1.96 -10.67
N ASP A 348 20.52 -1.17 -11.68
CA ASP A 348 20.84 0.25 -11.78
C ASP A 348 20.21 1.05 -10.64
N LEU A 349 18.94 0.80 -10.35
CA LEU A 349 18.24 1.44 -9.24
C LEU A 349 18.84 1.04 -7.89
N SER A 350 19.15 -0.24 -7.69
CA SER A 350 19.80 -0.69 -6.47
C SER A 350 21.17 -0.03 -6.25
N HIS A 351 22.01 0.03 -7.30
CA HIS A 351 23.31 0.70 -7.22
C HIS A 351 23.17 2.21 -6.97
N ARG A 352 22.22 2.88 -7.62
CA ARG A 352 21.98 4.32 -7.46
C ARG A 352 21.64 4.69 -6.02
N TYR A 353 20.79 3.90 -5.37
CA TYR A 353 20.24 4.22 -4.05
C TYR A 353 20.86 3.44 -2.89
N ASP A 354 21.88 2.61 -3.14
CA ASP A 354 22.59 1.79 -2.14
C ASP A 354 21.70 0.71 -1.52
N GLY A 355 20.88 0.09 -2.37
CA GLY A 355 20.03 -1.05 -2.05
C GLY A 355 18.58 -0.85 -2.46
N ILE A 356 17.89 -1.98 -2.58
CA ILE A 356 16.51 -2.04 -3.07
C ILE A 356 15.70 -3.03 -2.24
N GLY A 357 14.48 -2.68 -1.87
CA GLY A 357 13.44 -3.60 -1.43
C GLY A 357 12.50 -3.90 -2.59
N ILE A 358 12.10 -5.17 -2.73
CA ILE A 358 11.17 -5.61 -3.78
C ILE A 358 9.90 -6.14 -3.13
N HIS A 359 8.78 -5.56 -3.54
CA HIS A 359 7.43 -6.08 -3.35
C HIS A 359 6.99 -6.78 -4.65
N CYS A 360 6.33 -7.93 -4.54
CA CYS A 360 5.79 -8.63 -5.71
C CYS A 360 4.48 -9.34 -5.33
N CYS A 361 3.38 -8.91 -5.93
CA CYS A 361 2.07 -9.53 -5.86
C CYS A 361 1.84 -10.57 -6.95
N ALA A 362 2.68 -10.58 -7.99
CA ALA A 362 2.54 -11.52 -9.10
C ALA A 362 3.04 -12.93 -8.76
N ASN A 363 2.53 -13.92 -9.49
CA ASN A 363 3.09 -15.27 -9.45
C ASN A 363 4.45 -15.27 -10.17
N ALA A 364 5.51 -15.06 -9.40
CA ALA A 364 6.87 -14.88 -9.90
C ALA A 364 7.83 -15.98 -9.41
N ARG A 365 7.34 -17.19 -9.11
CA ARG A 365 8.18 -18.28 -8.59
C ARG A 365 9.30 -18.66 -9.55
N HIS A 366 9.05 -18.63 -10.86
CA HIS A 366 10.05 -18.84 -11.90
C HIS A 366 11.13 -17.75 -11.92
N GLN A 367 10.87 -16.59 -11.29
CA GLN A 367 11.81 -15.47 -11.23
C GLN A 367 12.67 -15.42 -9.98
N TRP A 368 12.47 -16.32 -9.01
CA TRP A 368 13.19 -16.27 -7.73
C TRP A 368 14.72 -16.36 -7.86
N GLY A 369 15.22 -17.13 -8.84
CA GLY A 369 16.65 -17.18 -9.15
C GLY A 369 17.18 -15.84 -9.64
N HIS A 370 16.37 -15.08 -10.37
CA HIS A 370 16.74 -13.76 -10.87
C HIS A 370 16.64 -12.67 -9.80
N PHE A 371 15.67 -12.75 -8.87
CA PHE A 371 15.67 -11.85 -7.71
C PHE A 371 16.95 -11.96 -6.88
N LYS A 372 17.55 -13.16 -6.77
CA LYS A 372 18.85 -13.34 -6.11
C LYS A 372 20.04 -12.69 -6.83
N ARG A 373 19.86 -12.32 -8.11
CA ARG A 373 20.88 -11.63 -8.91
C ARG A 373 20.78 -10.11 -8.78
N VAL A 374 19.70 -9.58 -8.18
CA VAL A 374 19.57 -8.16 -7.91
C VAL A 374 20.58 -7.77 -6.82
N PRO A 375 21.54 -6.87 -7.12
CA PRO A 375 22.57 -6.49 -6.16
C PRO A 375 21.95 -5.77 -4.96
N ALA A 376 22.55 -5.92 -3.79
CA ALA A 376 22.16 -5.21 -2.57
C ALA A 376 20.64 -5.23 -2.24
N LEU A 377 19.96 -6.35 -2.55
CA LEU A 377 18.56 -6.56 -2.18
C LEU A 377 18.43 -6.53 -0.64
N ARG A 378 17.67 -5.55 -0.13
CA ARG A 378 17.51 -5.24 1.29
C ARG A 378 16.34 -5.97 1.93
N LEU A 379 15.26 -6.16 1.19
CA LEU A 379 14.08 -6.89 1.65
C LEU A 379 13.31 -7.46 0.45
N LEU A 380 12.76 -8.66 0.62
CA LEU A 380 11.82 -9.25 -0.32
C LEU A 380 10.46 -9.48 0.35
N ASN A 381 9.41 -8.90 -0.23
CA ASN A 381 8.03 -9.22 0.09
C ASN A 381 7.39 -9.92 -1.11
N LEU A 382 6.69 -11.01 -0.83
CA LEU A 382 5.91 -11.77 -1.80
C LEU A 382 4.49 -11.82 -1.25
N VAL A 383 3.51 -11.46 -2.08
CA VAL A 383 2.09 -11.60 -1.79
C VAL A 383 1.54 -12.70 -2.66
N GLN A 384 1.61 -13.92 -2.15
CA GLN A 384 1.23 -15.15 -2.83
C GLN A 384 0.49 -16.08 -1.86
N PRO A 385 -0.20 -17.12 -2.36
CA PRO A 385 -0.77 -18.16 -1.50
C PRO A 385 0.24 -18.74 -0.50
N ALA A 386 -0.24 -19.18 0.66
CA ALA A 386 0.60 -19.61 1.78
C ALA A 386 1.59 -20.73 1.40
N GLU A 387 1.19 -21.66 0.54
CA GLU A 387 2.02 -22.75 0.03
C GLU A 387 3.22 -22.25 -0.79
N VAL A 388 3.06 -21.16 -1.54
CA VAL A 388 4.14 -20.55 -2.32
C VAL A 388 5.09 -19.80 -1.39
N VAL A 389 4.55 -19.00 -0.47
CA VAL A 389 5.35 -18.22 0.49
C VAL A 389 6.13 -19.12 1.45
N ARG A 390 5.56 -20.26 1.85
CA ARG A 390 6.25 -21.25 2.70
C ARG A 390 7.53 -21.76 2.06
N ASP A 391 7.54 -21.96 0.74
CA ASP A 391 8.73 -22.38 0.00
C ASP A 391 9.73 -21.23 -0.20
N ALA A 392 9.27 -19.98 -0.22
CA ALA A 392 10.12 -18.81 -0.36
C ALA A 392 11.06 -18.64 0.85
N TYR A 393 10.55 -18.83 2.08
CA TYR A 393 11.34 -18.70 3.31
C TYR A 393 12.68 -19.46 3.28
N PRO A 394 12.73 -20.79 3.06
CA PRO A 394 13.97 -21.54 2.91
C PRO A 394 14.75 -21.16 1.67
N TYR A 395 14.08 -20.84 0.55
CA TYR A 395 14.78 -20.48 -0.69
C TYR A 395 15.63 -19.21 -0.51
N PHE A 396 15.11 -18.19 0.15
CA PHE A 396 15.79 -16.89 0.33
C PHE A 396 16.50 -16.73 1.67
N ALA A 397 16.47 -17.74 2.54
CA ALA A 397 16.88 -17.64 3.94
C ALA A 397 18.27 -17.03 4.16
N SER A 398 19.27 -17.40 3.36
CA SER A 398 20.65 -16.90 3.48
C SER A 398 20.96 -15.68 2.58
N HIS A 399 19.96 -15.13 1.90
CA HIS A 399 20.18 -14.17 0.83
C HIS A 399 19.60 -12.79 1.13
N VAL A 400 18.35 -12.73 1.59
CA VAL A 400 17.65 -11.47 1.81
C VAL A 400 16.71 -11.56 3.01
N PRO A 401 16.56 -10.48 3.80
CA PRO A 401 15.46 -10.34 4.74
C PRO A 401 14.08 -10.45 4.07
N GLN A 402 13.13 -11.06 4.76
CA GLN A 402 11.82 -11.40 4.22
C GLN A 402 10.70 -10.83 5.09
N MET A 403 9.66 -10.33 4.44
CA MET A 403 8.40 -9.96 5.10
C MET A 403 7.29 -10.29 4.12
N HIS A 404 6.82 -11.53 4.04
CA HIS A 404 5.79 -11.93 3.07
C HIS A 404 4.36 -11.68 3.57
N SER A 405 3.36 -11.82 2.70
CA SER A 405 1.93 -11.68 3.08
C SER A 405 1.46 -12.70 4.12
N TRP A 406 2.17 -13.83 4.21
CA TRP A 406 1.88 -14.94 5.11
C TRP A 406 3.11 -15.29 5.95
N CYS A 407 2.90 -15.57 7.23
CA CYS A 407 3.95 -15.98 8.17
C CYS A 407 3.63 -17.28 8.93
N GLY A 408 2.36 -17.73 8.92
CA GLY A 408 1.92 -18.96 9.57
C GLY A 408 0.41 -18.99 9.78
N ASP A 409 -0.16 -20.20 9.86
CA ASP A 409 -1.60 -20.43 10.12
C ASP A 409 -1.88 -20.83 11.58
N SER A 410 -0.83 -21.18 12.33
CA SER A 410 -0.91 -21.64 13.72
C SER A 410 -0.76 -20.47 14.70
N ASP A 411 -0.67 -20.79 15.99
CA ASP A 411 -0.25 -19.83 17.00
C ASP A 411 1.08 -19.15 16.57
N PRO A 412 1.16 -17.80 16.57
CA PRO A 412 2.38 -17.09 16.19
C PRO A 412 3.64 -17.48 16.98
N ARG A 413 3.46 -18.07 18.17
CA ARG A 413 4.56 -18.60 19.00
C ARG A 413 5.25 -19.80 18.36
N ASP A 414 4.57 -20.52 17.47
CA ASP A 414 5.09 -21.72 16.82
C ASP A 414 5.76 -21.41 15.46
N TRP A 415 5.50 -20.24 14.86
CA TRP A 415 5.97 -19.91 13.51
C TRP A 415 7.49 -19.91 13.40
N GLN A 416 8.19 -19.47 14.45
CA GLN A 416 9.65 -19.44 14.40
C GLN A 416 10.29 -20.82 14.28
N ALA A 417 9.65 -21.86 14.81
CA ALA A 417 10.15 -23.23 14.71
C ALA A 417 10.07 -23.77 13.27
N SER A 418 9.17 -23.24 12.44
CA SER A 418 9.04 -23.64 11.03
C SER A 418 9.91 -22.80 10.08
N LEU A 419 10.43 -21.66 10.54
CA LEU A 419 11.31 -20.80 9.74
C LEU A 419 12.75 -21.34 9.73
N PRO A 420 13.50 -21.22 8.61
CA PRO A 420 14.91 -21.63 8.54
C PRO A 420 15.81 -20.87 9.53
N ALA A 421 16.80 -21.54 10.13
CA ALA A 421 17.67 -20.92 11.15
C ALA A 421 18.41 -19.65 10.67
N GLN A 422 18.88 -19.65 9.42
CA GLN A 422 19.58 -18.49 8.85
C GLN A 422 18.65 -17.37 8.36
N SER A 423 17.32 -17.56 8.34
CA SER A 423 16.41 -16.58 7.76
C SER A 423 16.34 -15.31 8.60
N ARG A 424 16.28 -14.17 7.91
CA ARG A 424 15.95 -12.88 8.51
C ARG A 424 14.50 -12.53 8.18
N VAL A 425 13.63 -12.45 9.18
CA VAL A 425 12.17 -12.38 8.94
C VAL A 425 11.50 -11.32 9.80
N VAL A 426 10.64 -10.52 9.18
CA VAL A 426 9.65 -9.70 9.89
C VAL A 426 8.40 -10.55 10.09
N LEU A 427 7.95 -10.68 11.33
CA LEU A 427 6.78 -11.46 11.74
C LEU A 427 5.58 -10.52 11.88
N PRO A 428 4.74 -10.36 10.84
CA PRO A 428 3.50 -9.61 10.96
C PRO A 428 2.45 -10.41 11.72
N VAL A 429 1.93 -9.84 12.81
CA VAL A 429 0.78 -10.39 13.56
C VAL A 429 -0.28 -9.31 13.73
N SER A 430 -1.54 -9.69 13.81
CA SER A 430 -2.65 -8.74 14.00
C SER A 430 -3.21 -8.82 15.41
N ALA A 431 -3.61 -7.67 15.94
CA ALA A 431 -4.32 -7.55 17.22
C ALA A 431 -5.47 -6.54 17.08
N ASP A 432 -6.65 -6.95 17.51
CA ASP A 432 -7.88 -6.16 17.48
C ASP A 432 -8.17 -5.41 18.79
N THR A 433 -7.51 -5.81 19.88
CA THR A 433 -7.64 -5.23 21.21
C THR A 433 -6.28 -4.96 21.83
N ARG A 434 -6.19 -3.92 22.65
CA ARG A 434 -4.94 -3.55 23.34
C ARG A 434 -4.38 -4.68 24.21
N GLU A 435 -5.25 -5.41 24.92
CA GLU A 435 -4.85 -6.55 25.75
C GLU A 435 -4.18 -7.65 24.92
N ASN A 436 -4.79 -8.00 23.79
CA ASN A 436 -4.23 -8.99 22.88
C ASN A 436 -2.89 -8.53 22.27
N ALA A 437 -2.78 -7.25 21.90
CA ALA A 437 -1.53 -6.67 21.38
C ALA A 437 -0.39 -6.78 22.41
N LEU A 438 -0.65 -6.42 23.67
CA LEU A 438 0.32 -6.52 24.76
C LEU A 438 0.75 -7.97 25.02
N ARG A 439 -0.22 -8.89 25.05
CA ARG A 439 0.05 -10.33 25.20
C ARG A 439 0.95 -10.85 24.08
N LEU A 440 0.62 -10.56 22.82
CA LEU A 440 1.43 -10.96 21.67
C LEU A 440 2.83 -10.35 21.69
N SER A 441 2.96 -9.10 22.12
CA SER A 441 4.25 -8.41 22.28
C SER A 441 5.18 -9.15 23.25
N VAL A 442 4.67 -9.51 24.43
CA VAL A 442 5.44 -10.26 25.44
C VAL A 442 5.76 -11.67 24.93
N ASP A 443 4.73 -12.43 24.54
CA ASP A 443 4.85 -13.83 24.15
C ASP A 443 5.87 -14.00 23.00
N LEU A 444 5.79 -13.17 21.97
CA LEU A 444 6.62 -13.32 20.77
C LEU A 444 8.04 -12.79 20.98
N ARG A 445 8.25 -11.77 21.82
CA ARG A 445 9.61 -11.35 22.18
C ARG A 445 10.35 -12.43 22.93
N GLU A 446 9.69 -13.15 23.82
CA GLU A 446 10.29 -14.31 24.49
C GLU A 446 10.70 -15.40 23.49
N VAL A 447 9.83 -15.74 22.54
CA VAL A 447 10.13 -16.73 21.50
C VAL A 447 11.32 -16.27 20.64
N ILE A 448 11.32 -15.01 20.18
CA ILE A 448 12.43 -14.42 19.41
C ILE A 448 13.75 -14.48 20.20
N ALA A 449 13.70 -14.20 21.51
CA ALA A 449 14.89 -14.19 22.35
C ALA A 449 15.49 -15.59 22.55
N ARG A 450 14.65 -16.62 22.70
CA ARG A 450 15.10 -18.02 22.91
C ARG A 450 15.82 -18.62 21.70
N ARG A 451 15.56 -18.13 20.48
CA ARG A 451 16.23 -18.60 19.26
C ARG A 451 17.71 -18.20 19.15
N LYS A 452 18.20 -17.31 20.02
CA LYS A 452 19.61 -16.87 20.04
C LYS A 452 20.57 -17.88 20.69
N THR A 453 20.04 -18.95 21.30
CA THR A 453 20.80 -20.08 21.85
C THR A 453 20.62 -21.30 20.95
#